data_AF-A0A8I0L389-F1
#
_entry.id   AF-A0A8I0L389-F1
#
_cell.length_a   1.000
_cell.length_b   1.000
_cell.length_c   1.000
_cell.angle_alpha   90.00
_cell.angle_beta   90.00
_cell.angle_gamma   90.00
#
_symmetry.space_group_name_H-M   'P 1'
#
loop_
_entity.id
_entity.type
_entity.pdbx_description
1 polymer ?
#
loop_
_entity_poly.entity_id
_entity_poly.type
_entity_poly.pdbx_seq_one_letter_code
_entity_poly.pdbx_strand_id
1 'polypeptide(L)'
;GHIDYIVKKAISLGVEPITAIKAACHNAARYFLLNNRGAIAPGYLGDFVIIDDFEHFNIEKVYKRGVLMCENGQVADFPVPEVDPY
;
A
#
# COMPACT_ATOMS: atom_id res chain seq x y z
N GLY A 1 5.59 3.37 -7.96
CA GLY A 1 6.61 2.87 -7.02
C GLY A 1 7.03 1.45 -7.41
N HIS A 2 7.79 0.75 -6.56
CA HIS A 2 8.30 -0.59 -6.89
C HIS A 2 7.22 -1.68 -6.79
N ILE A 3 6.50 -1.75 -5.67
CA ILE A 3 5.52 -2.82 -5.42
C ILE A 3 4.27 -2.67 -6.29
N ASP A 4 3.76 -1.45 -6.45
CA ASP A 4 2.61 -1.18 -7.32
C ASP A 4 2.89 -1.52 -8.78
N TYR A 5 4.12 -1.27 -9.26
CA TYR A 5 4.54 -1.70 -10.59
C TYR A 5 4.50 -3.23 -10.72
N ILE A 6 4.97 -3.98 -9.72
CA ILE A 6 4.96 -5.44 -9.74
C ILE A 6 3.51 -5.98 -9.72
N VAL A 7 2.63 -5.39 -8.91
CA VAL A 7 1.20 -5.77 -8.88
C VAL A 7 0.55 -5.52 -10.24
N LYS A 8 0.72 -4.33 -10.82
CA LYS A 8 0.25 -4.00 -12.17
C LYS A 8 0.78 -4.99 -13.21
N LYS A 9 2.08 -5.30 -13.15
CA LYS A 9 2.70 -6.22 -14.09
C LYS A 9 2.12 -7.64 -13.95
N ALA A 10 1.92 -8.13 -12.73
CA ALA A 10 1.34 -9.44 -12.48
C ALA A 10 -0.10 -9.53 -13.04
N ILE A 11 -0.93 -8.52 -12.79
CA ILE A 11 -2.30 -8.45 -13.31
C ILE A 11 -2.29 -8.45 -14.85
N SER A 12 -1.41 -7.65 -15.47
CA SER A 12 -1.28 -7.60 -16.94
C SER A 12 -0.85 -8.94 -17.57
N LEU A 13 -0.25 -9.83 -16.78
CA LEU A 13 0.17 -11.17 -17.19
C LEU A 13 -0.90 -12.25 -16.91
N GLY A 14 -2.09 -11.85 -16.44
CA GLY A 14 -3.24 -12.73 -16.21
C GLY A 14 -3.39 -13.23 -14.77
N VAL A 15 -2.64 -12.67 -13.81
CA VAL A 15 -2.88 -12.98 -12.39
C VAL A 15 -4.17 -12.31 -11.93
N GLU A 16 -5.01 -13.06 -11.21
CA GLU A 16 -6.23 -12.53 -10.62
C GLU A 16 -5.92 -11.36 -9.65
N PRO A 17 -6.57 -10.19 -9.79
CA PRO A 17 -6.20 -8.98 -9.04
C PRO A 17 -6.15 -9.14 -7.52
N ILE A 18 -7.15 -9.80 -6.93
CA ILE A 18 -7.19 -10.02 -5.47
C ILE A 18 -6.02 -10.89 -5.01
N THR A 19 -5.64 -11.89 -5.81
CA THR A 19 -4.48 -12.73 -5.55
C THR A 19 -3.17 -11.93 -5.57
N ALA A 20 -3.00 -11.06 -6.56
CA ALA A 20 -1.83 -10.17 -6.63
C ALA A 20 -1.76 -9.22 -5.42
N ILE A 21 -2.89 -8.62 -5.02
CA ILE A 21 -2.98 -7.73 -3.85
C ILE A 21 -2.69 -8.51 -2.56
N LYS A 22 -3.24 -9.72 -2.40
CA LYS A 22 -2.96 -10.56 -1.23
C LYS A 22 -1.49 -10.89 -1.11
N ALA A 23 -0.81 -11.15 -2.23
CA ALA A 23 0.64 -11.37 -2.24
C ALA A 23 1.41 -10.12 -1.77
N ALA A 24 1.03 -8.94 -2.28
CA ALA A 24 1.68 -7.67 -1.96
C ALA A 24 1.39 -7.13 -0.55
N CYS A 25 0.26 -7.49 0.05
CA CYS A 25 -0.19 -6.96 1.34
C CYS A 25 -0.26 -8.04 2.43
N HIS A 26 -1.30 -8.89 2.38
CA HIS A 26 -1.63 -9.82 3.46
C HIS A 26 -0.52 -10.86 3.69
N ASN A 27 -0.03 -11.49 2.62
CA ASN A 27 0.99 -12.52 2.72
C ASN A 27 2.32 -11.94 3.18
N ALA A 28 2.71 -10.77 2.67
CA ALA A 28 3.90 -10.05 3.10
C ALA A 28 3.83 -9.70 4.60
N ALA A 29 2.69 -9.17 5.08
CA ALA A 29 2.52 -8.84 6.48
C ALA A 29 2.63 -10.07 7.40
N ARG A 30 2.06 -11.21 6.99
CA ARG A 30 2.18 -12.48 7.73
C ARG A 30 3.61 -13.01 7.73
N TYR A 31 4.30 -12.94 6.59
CA TYR A 31 5.69 -13.37 6.46
C TYR A 31 6.62 -12.61 7.42
N PHE A 32 6.43 -11.28 7.54
CA PHE A 32 7.22 -10.42 8.42
C PHE A 32 6.65 -10.27 9.84
N LEU A 33 5.64 -11.07 10.23
CA LEU A 33 4.99 -11.00 11.55
C LEU A 33 4.47 -9.59 11.92
N LEU A 34 4.01 -8.84 10.92
CA LEU A 34 3.41 -7.52 11.07
C LEU A 34 1.92 -7.66 11.43
N ASN A 35 1.66 -8.05 12.67
CA ASN A 35 0.35 -8.53 13.17
C ASN A 35 -0.84 -7.57 13.01
N ASN A 36 -0.63 -6.29 12.67
CA ASN A 36 -1.65 -5.27 12.51
C ASN A 36 -1.59 -4.56 11.13
N ARG A 37 -1.12 -5.27 10.10
CA ARG A 37 -0.96 -4.75 8.72
C ARG A 37 -1.41 -5.76 7.67
N GLY A 38 -1.59 -5.28 6.43
CA GLY A 38 -1.89 -6.13 5.28
C GLY A 38 -3.36 -6.54 5.13
N ALA A 39 -4.27 -5.93 5.89
CA ALA A 39 -5.71 -6.08 5.76
C ALA A 39 -6.45 -4.83 6.28
N ILE A 40 -7.70 -4.64 5.84
CA ILE A 40 -8.61 -3.61 6.36
C ILE A 40 -9.54 -4.27 7.37
N ALA A 41 -9.28 -4.06 8.65
CA ALA A 41 -10.06 -4.62 9.75
C ALA A 41 -9.87 -3.80 11.05
N PRO A 42 -10.82 -3.85 12.01
CA PRO A 42 -10.63 -3.24 13.32
C PRO A 42 -9.33 -3.71 14.00
N GLY A 43 -8.59 -2.78 14.60
CA GLY A 43 -7.30 -3.05 15.25
C GLY A 43 -6.08 -3.07 14.31
N TYR A 44 -6.27 -2.95 12.99
CA TYR A 44 -5.19 -2.79 12.02
C TYR A 44 -4.83 -1.31 11.84
N LEU A 45 -3.61 -1.03 11.41
CA LEU A 45 -3.23 0.32 11.02
C LEU A 45 -4.05 0.76 9.81
N GLY A 46 -4.47 2.04 9.80
CA GLY A 46 -5.08 2.69 8.64
C GLY A 46 -4.07 2.95 7.50
N ASP A 47 -3.33 1.92 7.10
CA ASP A 47 -2.37 1.91 6.00
C ASP A 47 -3.06 1.28 4.79
N PHE A 48 -3.56 2.09 3.86
CA PHE A 48 -4.26 1.61 2.68
C PHE A 48 -4.11 2.58 1.51
N VAL A 49 -4.45 2.12 0.32
CA VAL A 49 -4.49 2.93 -0.91
C VAL A 49 -5.88 2.88 -1.50
N ILE A 50 -6.27 3.96 -2.17
CA ILE A 50 -7.44 4.01 -3.03
C ILE A 50 -6.94 3.88 -4.48
N ILE A 51 -7.57 2.97 -5.22
CA ILE A 51 -7.27 2.72 -6.63
C ILE A 51 -8.51 2.99 -7.48
N ASP A 52 -8.31 3.32 -8.76
CA ASP A 52 -9.39 3.52 -9.72
C ASP A 52 -10.16 2.21 -9.99
N ASP A 53 -9.45 1.16 -10.38
CA ASP A 53 -10.00 -0.14 -10.69
C ASP A 53 -8.94 -1.26 -10.60
N PHE A 54 -9.36 -2.51 -10.79
CA PHE A 54 -8.48 -3.68 -10.72
C PHE A 54 -7.72 -3.98 -12.02
N GLU A 55 -8.05 -3.32 -13.14
CA GLU A 55 -7.42 -3.50 -14.45
C GLU A 55 -6.20 -2.58 -14.61
N HIS A 56 -6.36 -1.28 -14.34
CA HIS A 56 -5.33 -0.26 -14.43
C HIS A 56 -4.55 -0.06 -13.13
N PHE A 57 -5.21 -0.30 -11.98
CA PHE A 57 -4.62 -0.26 -10.65
C PHE A 57 -3.87 1.07 -10.35
N ASN A 58 -4.38 2.19 -10.85
CA ASN A 58 -3.78 3.49 -10.59
C ASN A 58 -4.05 3.93 -9.15
N ILE A 59 -3.01 4.36 -8.45
CA ILE A 59 -3.14 4.83 -7.06
C ILE A 59 -3.62 6.28 -7.08
N GLU A 60 -4.83 6.50 -6.60
CA GLU A 60 -5.41 7.84 -6.45
C GLU A 60 -5.01 8.47 -5.12
N LYS A 61 -5.06 7.68 -4.04
CA LYS A 61 -4.78 8.17 -2.68
C LYS A 61 -3.97 7.16 -1.89
N VAL A 62 -3.09 7.66 -1.02
CA VAL A 62 -2.32 6.84 -0.07
C VAL A 62 -2.58 7.34 1.33
N TYR A 63 -3.04 6.44 2.20
CA TYR A 63 -3.23 6.69 3.61
C TYR A 63 -2.17 5.95 4.44
N LYS A 64 -1.61 6.64 5.42
CA LYS A 64 -0.69 6.09 6.42
C LYS A 64 -1.24 6.38 7.80
N ARG A 65 -1.48 5.35 8.60
CA ARG A 65 -2.07 5.45 9.95
C ARG A 65 -3.34 6.32 9.98
N GLY A 66 -4.15 6.25 8.93
CA GLY A 66 -5.39 7.04 8.77
C GLY A 66 -5.19 8.47 8.27
N VAL A 67 -3.95 8.92 8.03
CA VAL A 67 -3.65 10.26 7.49
C VAL A 67 -3.44 10.18 5.98
N LEU A 68 -4.07 11.09 5.23
CA LEU A 68 -3.85 11.22 3.79
C LEU A 68 -2.43 11.75 3.53
N MET A 69 -1.58 10.93 2.92
CA MET A 69 -0.17 11.25 2.65
C MET A 69 0.11 11.57 1.18
N CYS A 70 -0.73 11.08 0.27
CA CYS A 70 -0.59 11.37 -1.15
C CYS A 70 -1.97 11.38 -1.81
N GLU A 71 -2.23 12.35 -2.68
CA GLU A 71 -3.42 12.44 -3.52
C GLU A 71 -3.00 12.83 -4.93
N ASN A 72 -3.39 12.04 -5.93
CA ASN A 72 -3.08 12.26 -7.36
C ASN A 72 -1.57 12.50 -7.63
N GLY A 73 -0.71 11.75 -6.94
CA GLY A 73 0.75 11.84 -7.06
C GLY A 73 1.40 13.01 -6.31
N GLN A 74 0.61 13.88 -5.65
CA GLN A 74 1.13 14.94 -4.80
C GLN A 74 1.26 14.43 -3.36
N VAL A 75 2.48 14.47 -2.83
CA VAL A 75 2.78 14.06 -1.46
C VAL A 75 2.45 15.22 -0.51
N ALA A 76 1.69 14.93 0.54
CA ALA A 76 1.41 15.88 1.61
C ALA A 76 2.71 16.28 2.33
N ASP A 77 2.75 17.48 2.89
CA ASP A 77 3.89 17.91 3.69
C ASP A 77 4.03 17.03 4.93
N PHE A 78 5.27 16.64 5.26
CA PHE A 78 5.56 15.80 6.42
C PHE A 78 6.86 16.24 7.08
N PRO A 79 6.93 16.16 8.43
CA PRO A 79 8.12 16.58 9.13
C PRO A 79 9.32 15.74 8.70
N VAL A 80 10.47 16.39 8.51
CA VAL A 80 11.73 15.70 8.24
C VAL A 80 11.99 14.73 9.39
N PRO A 81 12.39 13.47 9.12
CA PRO A 81 12.70 12.52 10.17
C PRO A 81 13.79 13.08 11.08
N GLU A 82 13.62 12.92 12.39
CA GLU A 82 14.69 13.19 13.34
C GLU A 82 15.84 12.23 13.07
N VAL A 83 17.01 12.77 12.72
CA VAL A 83 18.24 12.00 12.60
C VAL A 83 18.86 11.97 13.99
N ASP A 84 18.96 10.78 14.58
CA ASP A 84 19.62 10.58 15.88
C ASP A 84 21.09 11.05 15.76
N PRO A 85 21.50 12.10 16.48
CA PRO A 85 22.90 12.49 16.54
C PRO A 85 23.60 11.48 17.46
N TYR A 86 24.17 10.43 16.86
CA TYR A 86 25.00 9.44 17.56
C TYR A 86 25.86 10.02 18.71
#